data_AF-A0A7X8XMK1-F1
#
_entry.id   AF-A0A7X8XMK1-F1
#
_cell.length_a   1.000
_cell.length_b   1.000
_cell.length_c   1.000
_cell.angle_alpha   90.00
_cell.angle_beta   90.00
_cell.angle_gamma   90.00
#
_symmetry.space_group_name_H-M   'P 1'
#
loop_
_entity.id
_entity.type
_entity.pdbx_description
1 polymer ?
#
loop_
_entity_poly.entity_id
_entity_poly.type
_entity_poly.pdbx_seq_one_letter_code
_entity_poly.pdbx_strand_id
1 'polypeptide(L)'
;MQRLERLGATFLNDHKTLEEVLPSMIEKARKDTAELLRPGLSAFSRAMFRQLLNAYCLRDEEMLDTGIQARVNKAWQICKNIFGGGNWRTFGQEHPNFPVREAKIFRKPDKTPPSPEIWETWRRFVSIRLECFQFFGFAYYQQPFFSGLKALLLTYPVALAHARVSAASQGRKELASADVEYAVASVDHCHGRSPRLKFKFSRHSENYFTGERFPALIADLGLQ
;
A
#
# COMPACT_ATOMS: atom_id res chain seq x y z
N MET A 1 13.41 -0.01 -12.06
CA MET A 1 13.85 1.30 -11.50
C MET A 1 15.36 1.54 -11.61
N GLN A 2 16.25 0.58 -11.30
CA GLN A 2 17.71 0.80 -11.31
C GLN A 2 18.32 1.31 -12.64
N ARG A 3 17.69 1.06 -13.79
CA ARG A 3 18.13 1.61 -15.09
C ARG A 3 17.74 3.09 -15.30
N LEU A 4 16.57 3.50 -14.80
CA LEU A 4 16.11 4.90 -14.88
C LEU A 4 16.97 5.81 -13.99
N GLU A 5 17.45 5.29 -12.85
CA GLU A 5 18.40 5.96 -11.96
C GLU A 5 19.72 6.34 -12.64
N ARG A 6 20.06 5.71 -13.78
CA ARG A 6 21.30 5.94 -14.55
C ARG A 6 21.11 6.85 -15.77
N LEU A 7 19.90 7.29 -16.06
CA LEU A 7 19.65 8.21 -17.17
C LEU A 7 20.13 9.62 -16.78
N GLY A 8 20.93 10.24 -17.64
CA GLY A 8 21.46 11.59 -17.40
C GLY A 8 20.39 12.69 -17.50
N ALA A 9 20.61 13.80 -16.81
CA ALA A 9 19.70 14.95 -16.79
C ALA A 9 19.34 15.48 -18.19
N THR A 10 20.26 15.37 -19.15
CA THR A 10 20.06 15.79 -20.54
C THR A 10 18.97 15.01 -21.26
N PHE A 11 18.85 13.70 -21.00
CA PHE A 11 17.79 12.86 -21.57
C PHE A 11 16.44 13.15 -20.93
N LEU A 12 16.42 13.41 -19.62
CA LEU A 12 15.18 13.70 -18.88
C LEU A 12 14.59 15.08 -19.20
N ASN A 13 15.39 16.01 -19.74
CA ASN A 13 14.94 17.35 -20.11
C ASN A 13 14.54 17.48 -21.58
N ASP A 14 14.78 16.46 -22.41
CA ASP A 14 14.34 16.44 -23.81
C ASP A 14 12.93 15.87 -23.92
N HIS A 15 11.95 16.76 -23.82
CA HIS A 15 10.53 16.42 -23.85
C HIS A 15 10.14 15.64 -25.12
N LYS A 16 10.70 16.01 -26.28
CA LYS A 16 10.36 15.39 -27.56
C LYS A 16 10.85 13.95 -27.61
N THR A 17 12.09 13.73 -27.19
CA THR A 17 12.65 12.38 -27.08
C THR A 17 11.90 11.55 -26.04
N LEU A 18 11.46 12.14 -24.92
CA LEU A 18 10.65 11.46 -23.92
C LEU A 18 9.28 11.04 -24.48
N GLU A 19 8.58 11.89 -25.21
CA GLU A 19 7.29 11.56 -25.82
C GLU A 19 7.38 10.39 -26.80
N GLU A 20 8.47 10.31 -27.57
CA GLU A 20 8.71 9.21 -28.52
C GLU A 20 9.06 7.90 -27.80
N VAL A 21 9.89 7.97 -26.75
CA VAL A 21 10.46 6.79 -26.09
C VAL A 21 9.57 6.25 -24.96
N LEU A 22 8.84 7.10 -24.23
CA LEU A 22 8.00 6.70 -23.10
C LEU A 22 6.98 5.61 -23.44
N PRO A 23 6.24 5.68 -24.56
CA PRO A 23 5.30 4.61 -24.93
C PRO A 23 5.99 3.25 -25.04
N SER A 24 7.15 3.20 -25.70
CA SER A 24 7.93 1.96 -25.87
C SER A 24 8.48 1.45 -24.53
N MET A 25 8.89 2.34 -23.63
CA MET A 25 9.36 1.99 -22.29
C MET A 25 8.22 1.44 -21.44
N ILE A 26 7.03 2.04 -21.52
CA ILE A 26 5.83 1.58 -20.81
C ILE A 26 5.41 0.21 -21.35
N GLU A 27 5.38 0.02 -22.66
CA GLU A 27 5.04 -1.26 -23.27
C GLU A 27 6.01 -2.36 -22.85
N LYS A 28 7.32 -2.09 -22.91
CA LYS A 28 8.35 -3.01 -22.42
C LYS A 28 8.18 -3.31 -20.94
N ALA A 29 7.96 -2.30 -20.11
CA ALA A 29 7.74 -2.49 -18.69
C ALA A 29 6.49 -3.35 -18.41
N ARG A 30 5.42 -3.20 -19.19
CA ARG A 30 4.22 -4.05 -19.10
C ARG A 30 4.55 -5.51 -19.44
N LYS A 31 5.29 -5.76 -20.51
CA LYS A 31 5.74 -7.12 -20.91
C LYS A 31 6.62 -7.75 -19.84
N ASP A 32 7.67 -7.05 -19.40
CA ASP A 32 8.59 -7.52 -18.35
C ASP A 32 7.84 -7.79 -17.03
N THR A 33 6.85 -6.95 -16.69
CA THR A 33 6.06 -7.13 -15.46
C THR A 33 5.16 -8.36 -15.54
N ALA A 34 4.58 -8.67 -16.69
CA ALA A 34 3.72 -9.85 -16.87
C ALA A 34 4.46 -11.15 -16.53
N GLU A 35 5.75 -11.24 -16.85
CA GLU A 35 6.59 -12.41 -16.53
C GLU A 35 6.90 -12.53 -15.02
N LEU A 36 6.91 -11.40 -14.31
CA LEU A 36 7.22 -11.27 -12.89
C LEU A 36 6.00 -11.45 -11.97
N LEU A 37 4.77 -11.32 -12.48
CA LEU A 37 3.52 -11.50 -11.74
C LEU A 37 3.26 -12.99 -11.43
N ARG A 38 4.06 -13.55 -10.52
CA ARG A 38 3.92 -14.93 -10.05
C ARG A 38 3.52 -14.93 -8.57
N PRO A 39 2.43 -15.61 -8.19
CA PRO A 39 2.11 -15.80 -6.79
C PRO A 39 3.21 -16.65 -6.14
N GLY A 40 3.44 -16.43 -4.84
CA GLY A 40 4.51 -17.12 -4.13
C GLY A 40 5.00 -16.41 -2.86
N LEU A 41 4.21 -15.51 -2.26
CA LEU A 41 4.63 -14.92 -1.00
C LEU A 41 4.69 -15.98 0.11
N SER A 42 5.82 -16.04 0.80
CA SER A 42 5.97 -16.85 2.01
C SER A 42 5.07 -16.36 3.15
N ALA A 43 4.84 -17.20 4.16
CA ALA A 43 4.12 -16.79 5.37
C ALA A 43 4.76 -15.57 6.06
N PHE A 44 6.10 -15.51 6.05
CA PHE A 44 6.86 -14.37 6.55
C PHE A 44 6.58 -13.11 5.73
N SER A 45 6.61 -13.21 4.40
CA SER A 45 6.28 -12.08 3.52
C SER A 45 4.85 -11.58 3.76
N ARG A 46 3.87 -12.47 3.94
CA ARG A 46 2.50 -12.08 4.29
C ARG A 46 2.41 -11.38 5.65
N ALA A 47 3.21 -11.80 6.63
CA ALA A 47 3.31 -11.13 7.92
C ALA A 47 3.93 -9.72 7.79
N MET A 48 5.01 -9.58 7.00
CA MET A 48 5.62 -8.29 6.67
C MET A 48 4.61 -7.34 6.01
N PHE A 49 3.76 -7.85 5.11
CA PHE A 49 2.71 -7.03 4.50
C PHE A 49 1.66 -6.60 5.52
N ARG A 50 1.18 -7.51 6.38
CA ARG A 50 0.22 -7.15 7.43
C ARG A 50 0.79 -6.17 8.44
N GLN A 51 2.08 -6.24 8.72
CA GLN A 51 2.77 -5.23 9.51
C GLN A 51 2.73 -3.86 8.84
N LEU A 52 2.98 -3.78 7.52
CA LEU A 52 2.81 -2.56 6.75
C LEU A 52 1.37 -2.05 6.83
N LEU A 53 0.36 -2.90 6.62
CA LEU A 53 -1.06 -2.54 6.75
C LEU A 53 -1.38 -1.93 8.13
N ASN A 54 -0.90 -2.55 9.21
CA ASN A 54 -1.12 -2.03 10.55
C ASN A 54 -0.53 -0.64 10.78
N ALA A 55 0.52 -0.26 10.05
CA ALA A 55 1.06 1.10 10.11
C ALA A 55 0.13 2.13 9.45
N TYR A 56 -0.70 1.70 8.50
CA TYR A 56 -1.70 2.53 7.81
C TYR A 56 -3.09 2.51 8.48
N CYS A 57 -3.43 1.50 9.28
CA CYS A 57 -4.66 1.51 10.08
C CYS A 57 -4.51 2.34 11.35
N LEU A 58 -3.36 2.28 12.03
CA LEU A 58 -3.27 2.77 13.39
C LEU A 58 -3.33 4.30 13.48
N ARG A 59 -4.38 4.85 14.11
CA ARG A 59 -4.49 6.28 14.38
C ARG A 59 -3.76 6.64 15.67
N ASP A 60 -2.76 7.51 15.54
CA ASP A 60 -1.93 7.93 16.66
C ASP A 60 -2.66 8.95 17.57
N GLU A 61 -3.68 9.63 17.03
CA GLU A 61 -4.45 10.68 17.72
C GLU A 61 -5.36 10.13 18.84
N GLU A 62 -5.61 8.82 18.89
CA GLU A 62 -6.43 8.19 19.94
C GLU A 62 -5.64 7.80 21.21
N MET A 63 -4.37 8.17 21.33
CA MET A 63 -3.56 7.87 22.54
C MET A 63 -3.89 8.81 23.70
N LEU A 64 -5.12 8.70 24.22
CA LEU A 64 -5.55 9.33 25.47
C LEU A 64 -5.01 8.59 26.71
N ASP A 65 -4.70 7.28 26.58
CA ASP A 65 -4.16 6.46 27.66
C ASP A 65 -2.72 6.01 27.36
N THR A 66 -1.79 6.49 28.19
CA THR A 66 -0.35 6.21 28.07
C THR A 66 0.15 5.10 28.99
N GLY A 67 -0.73 4.44 29.76
CA GLY A 67 -0.37 3.42 30.76
C GLY A 67 0.34 2.20 30.18
N ILE A 68 1.13 1.50 31.02
CA ILE A 68 1.89 0.30 30.61
C ILE A 68 0.93 -0.80 30.12
N GLN A 69 -0.20 -0.99 30.80
CA GLN A 69 -1.21 -1.98 30.41
C GLN A 69 -1.79 -1.68 29.02
N ALA A 70 -2.12 -0.42 28.73
CA ALA A 70 -2.60 0.01 27.42
C ALA A 70 -1.56 -0.26 26.32
N ARG A 71 -0.27 0.01 26.61
CA ARG A 71 0.84 -0.28 25.68
C ARG A 71 1.00 -1.77 25.39
N VAL A 72 0.94 -2.62 26.43
CA VAL A 72 1.03 -4.08 26.29
C VAL A 72 -0.16 -4.62 25.49
N ASN A 73 -1.37 -4.15 25.81
CA ASN A 73 -2.58 -4.51 25.07
C ASN A 73 -2.48 -4.11 23.59
N LYS A 74 -2.00 -2.90 23.29
CA LYS A 74 -1.81 -2.42 21.91
C LYS A 74 -0.77 -3.24 21.16
N ALA A 75 0.37 -3.54 21.79
CA ALA A 75 1.39 -4.42 21.22
C ALA A 75 0.81 -5.81 20.90
N TRP A 76 0.00 -6.36 21.81
CA TRP A 76 -0.70 -7.63 21.60
C TRP A 76 -1.68 -7.59 20.43
N GLN A 77 -2.47 -6.51 20.28
CA GLN A 77 -3.37 -6.35 19.13
C GLN A 77 -2.60 -6.20 17.82
N ILE A 78 -1.47 -5.48 17.80
CA ILE A 78 -0.60 -5.40 16.63
C ILE A 78 -0.10 -6.79 16.25
N CYS A 79 0.42 -7.57 17.21
CA CYS A 79 0.85 -8.94 16.97
C CYS A 79 -0.27 -9.81 16.39
N LYS A 80 -1.47 -9.78 16.99
CA LYS A 80 -2.64 -10.51 16.47
C LYS A 80 -2.95 -10.15 15.02
N ASN A 81 -2.93 -8.87 14.68
CA ASN A 81 -3.18 -8.41 13.31
C ASN A 81 -2.07 -8.86 12.33
N ILE A 82 -0.79 -8.84 12.74
CA ILE A 82 0.33 -9.33 11.91
C ILE A 82 0.16 -10.81 11.56
N PHE A 83 -0.30 -11.63 12.51
CA PHE A 83 -0.59 -13.04 12.27
C PHE A 83 -1.99 -13.29 11.69
N GLY A 84 -2.74 -12.23 11.40
CA GLY A 84 -4.04 -12.26 10.72
C GLY A 84 -5.24 -12.46 11.65
N GLY A 85 -5.06 -12.73 12.94
CA GLY A 85 -6.14 -12.98 13.90
C GLY A 85 -6.71 -11.73 14.60
N GLY A 86 -6.38 -10.53 14.14
CA GLY A 86 -6.81 -9.27 14.74
C GLY A 86 -8.07 -8.68 14.11
N ASN A 87 -8.51 -7.55 14.66
CA ASN A 87 -9.61 -6.73 14.17
C ASN A 87 -9.16 -5.26 14.21
N TRP A 88 -9.30 -4.54 13.10
CA TRP A 88 -8.85 -3.16 13.00
C TRP A 88 -9.68 -2.19 13.81
N ARG A 89 -10.91 -2.53 14.23
CA ARG A 89 -11.70 -1.75 15.20
C ARG A 89 -10.96 -1.47 16.51
N THR A 90 -9.96 -2.28 16.84
CA THR A 90 -9.09 -2.07 18.00
C THR A 90 -8.09 -0.92 17.84
N PHE A 91 -7.95 -0.36 16.64
CA PHE A 91 -7.06 0.75 16.32
C PHE A 91 -7.77 2.09 16.09
N GLY A 92 -9.11 2.07 16.00
CA GLY A 92 -9.93 3.23 15.69
C GLY A 92 -11.40 2.84 15.50
N GLN A 93 -12.33 3.68 15.93
CA GLN A 93 -13.77 3.41 15.83
C GLN A 93 -14.30 3.45 14.40
N GLU A 94 -13.60 4.15 13.50
CA GLU A 94 -13.92 4.27 12.08
C GLU A 94 -13.66 2.98 11.30
N HIS A 95 -12.82 2.09 11.83
CA HIS A 95 -12.56 0.82 11.16
C HIS A 95 -13.76 -0.13 11.28
N PRO A 96 -14.02 -0.97 10.26
CA PRO A 96 -15.01 -2.02 10.35
C PRO A 96 -14.74 -2.95 11.53
N ASN A 97 -15.78 -3.31 12.26
CA ASN A 97 -15.70 -4.33 13.30
C ASN A 97 -15.75 -5.73 12.66
N PHE A 98 -14.63 -6.14 12.07
CA PHE A 98 -14.54 -7.38 11.30
C PHE A 98 -13.19 -8.11 11.49
N PRO A 99 -13.18 -9.44 11.67
CA PRO A 99 -11.94 -10.20 11.76
C PRO A 99 -11.14 -10.16 10.45
N VAL A 100 -9.91 -9.66 10.49
CA VAL A 100 -9.07 -9.47 9.29
C VAL A 100 -8.80 -10.79 8.56
N ARG A 101 -8.74 -11.92 9.28
CA ARG A 101 -8.58 -13.26 8.71
C ARG A 101 -9.70 -13.62 7.74
N GLU A 102 -10.92 -13.23 8.06
CA GLU A 102 -12.12 -13.60 7.30
C GLU A 102 -12.21 -12.84 5.97
N ALA A 103 -11.59 -11.66 5.89
CA ALA A 103 -11.54 -10.86 4.67
C ALA A 103 -10.72 -11.50 3.55
N LYS A 104 -9.90 -12.51 3.87
CA LYS A 104 -9.06 -13.26 2.92
C LYS A 104 -8.33 -12.30 1.95
N ILE A 105 -7.63 -11.31 2.53
CA ILE A 105 -6.96 -10.24 1.76
C ILE A 105 -5.98 -10.78 0.71
N PHE A 106 -5.37 -11.94 0.95
CA PHE A 106 -4.58 -12.69 -0.04
C PHE A 106 -5.50 -13.74 -0.69
N ARG A 107 -5.88 -13.50 -1.94
CA ARG A 107 -6.74 -14.39 -2.71
C ARG A 107 -6.41 -14.25 -4.20
N LYS A 108 -6.75 -15.28 -4.97
CA LYS A 108 -6.67 -15.22 -6.45
C LYS A 108 -7.60 -14.11 -6.96
N PRO A 109 -7.23 -13.44 -8.05
CA PRO A 109 -8.10 -12.45 -8.67
C PRO A 109 -9.43 -13.10 -9.06
N ASP A 110 -10.50 -12.33 -8.94
CA ASP A 110 -11.83 -12.76 -9.38
C ASP A 110 -11.84 -12.88 -10.91
N LYS A 111 -12.71 -13.73 -11.48
CA LYS A 111 -12.76 -13.96 -12.93
C LYS A 111 -13.10 -12.69 -13.71
N THR A 112 -13.86 -11.80 -13.08
CA THR A 112 -14.26 -10.51 -13.63
C THR A 112 -13.52 -9.42 -12.85
N PRO A 113 -12.61 -8.66 -13.49
CA PRO A 113 -12.00 -7.53 -12.83
C PRO A 113 -13.08 -6.48 -12.52
N PRO A 114 -13.00 -5.78 -11.38
CA PRO A 114 -13.90 -4.68 -11.09
C PRO A 114 -13.76 -3.58 -12.15
N SER A 115 -14.80 -2.75 -12.31
CA SER A 115 -14.73 -1.58 -13.17
C SER A 115 -13.51 -0.73 -12.79
N PRO A 116 -12.66 -0.30 -13.75
CA PRO A 116 -11.52 0.56 -13.46
C PRO A 116 -11.90 1.83 -12.68
N GLU A 117 -13.14 2.30 -12.82
CA GLU A 117 -13.69 3.49 -12.16
C GLU A 117 -13.67 3.40 -10.63
N ILE A 118 -13.76 2.19 -10.03
CA ILE A 118 -13.72 2.07 -8.55
C ILE A 118 -12.40 2.58 -7.96
N TRP A 119 -11.33 2.58 -8.77
CA TRP A 119 -9.99 3.00 -8.38
C TRP A 119 -9.72 4.48 -8.63
N GLU A 120 -10.71 5.25 -9.06
CA GLU A 120 -10.54 6.66 -9.40
C GLU A 120 -10.04 7.48 -8.21
N THR A 121 -10.59 7.24 -7.02
CA THR A 121 -10.16 7.91 -5.79
C THR A 121 -8.69 7.63 -5.47
N TRP A 122 -8.22 6.40 -5.69
CA TRP A 122 -6.80 6.07 -5.50
C TRP A 122 -5.91 6.70 -6.58
N ARG A 123 -6.35 6.68 -7.85
CA ARG A 123 -5.62 7.34 -8.95
C ARG A 123 -5.44 8.83 -8.67
N ARG A 124 -6.51 9.51 -8.27
CA ARG A 124 -6.47 10.93 -7.90
C ARG A 124 -5.52 11.17 -6.72
N PHE A 125 -5.55 10.33 -5.70
CA PHE A 125 -4.61 10.41 -4.58
C PHE A 125 -3.15 10.34 -5.06
N VAL A 126 -2.80 9.37 -5.92
CA VAL A 126 -1.44 9.24 -6.43
C VAL A 126 -1.06 10.40 -7.36
N SER A 127 -1.95 10.81 -8.27
CA SER A 127 -1.69 11.93 -9.19
C SER A 127 -1.37 13.21 -8.45
N ILE A 128 -2.16 13.58 -7.43
CA ILE A 128 -1.90 14.78 -6.62
C ILE A 128 -0.54 14.67 -5.91
N ARG A 129 -0.20 13.50 -5.37
CA ARG A 129 1.10 13.31 -4.70
C ARG A 129 2.27 13.43 -5.69
N LEU A 130 2.11 12.94 -6.91
CA LEU A 130 3.11 13.08 -7.98
C LEU A 130 3.26 14.53 -8.42
N GLU A 131 2.15 15.22 -8.72
CA GLU A 131 2.12 16.62 -9.17
C GLU A 131 2.68 17.58 -8.12
N CYS A 132 2.35 17.36 -6.85
CA CYS A 132 2.82 18.20 -5.74
C CYS A 132 4.16 17.74 -5.14
N PHE A 133 4.80 16.70 -5.70
CA PHE A 133 6.05 16.12 -5.18
C PHE A 133 5.97 15.69 -3.70
N GLN A 134 4.79 15.30 -3.22
CA GLN A 134 4.51 15.00 -1.81
C GLN A 134 4.77 13.54 -1.43
N PHE A 135 5.91 12.99 -1.87
CA PHE A 135 6.31 11.60 -1.59
C PHE A 135 7.80 11.42 -1.30
N PHE A 136 8.61 12.48 -1.30
CA PHE A 136 10.05 12.41 -0.98
C PHE A 136 10.50 13.67 -0.23
N GLY A 137 11.76 13.69 0.21
CA GLY A 137 12.33 14.80 0.96
C GLY A 137 11.53 15.11 2.22
N PHE A 138 11.36 16.39 2.54
CA PHE A 138 10.61 16.81 3.74
C PHE A 138 9.18 16.27 3.79
N ALA A 139 8.50 16.18 2.64
CA ALA A 139 7.12 15.69 2.54
C ALA A 139 6.98 14.20 2.89
N TYR A 140 8.08 13.43 2.83
CA TYR A 140 8.08 12.02 3.17
C TYR A 140 9.37 11.64 3.90
N TYR A 141 9.50 12.15 5.14
CA TYR A 141 10.48 11.66 6.12
C TYR A 141 11.95 11.71 5.65
N GLN A 142 12.30 12.73 4.88
CA GLN A 142 13.62 12.92 4.28
C GLN A 142 14.07 11.74 3.39
N GLN A 143 13.12 11.00 2.82
CA GLN A 143 13.45 9.88 1.95
C GLN A 143 13.90 10.36 0.56
N PRO A 144 14.88 9.68 -0.07
CA PRO A 144 15.24 9.93 -1.46
C PRO A 144 14.06 9.72 -2.42
N PHE A 145 14.09 10.39 -3.57
CA PHE A 145 13.04 10.36 -4.59
C PHE A 145 12.52 8.94 -4.89
N PHE A 146 13.39 8.01 -5.27
CA PHE A 146 12.97 6.65 -5.64
C PHE A 146 12.47 5.81 -4.45
N SER A 147 12.99 6.03 -3.25
CA SER A 147 12.48 5.39 -2.04
C SER A 147 11.07 5.88 -1.71
N GLY A 148 10.86 7.19 -1.86
CA GLY A 148 9.56 7.82 -1.76
C GLY A 148 8.55 7.32 -2.79
N LEU A 149 8.96 7.26 -4.06
CA LEU A 149 8.11 6.80 -5.16
C LEU A 149 7.69 5.33 -4.95
N LYS A 150 8.61 4.46 -4.51
CA LYS A 150 8.28 3.07 -4.16
C LYS A 150 7.24 3.02 -3.04
N ALA A 151 7.39 3.85 -2.01
CA ALA A 151 6.44 3.92 -0.91
C ALA A 151 5.06 4.44 -1.36
N LEU A 152 5.03 5.43 -2.25
CA LEU A 152 3.78 5.91 -2.85
C LEU A 152 3.08 4.81 -3.65
N LEU A 153 3.82 4.04 -4.47
CA LEU A 153 3.25 2.92 -5.23
C LEU A 153 2.78 1.77 -4.34
N LEU A 154 3.43 1.56 -3.19
CA LEU A 154 2.98 0.59 -2.18
C LEU A 154 1.63 0.96 -1.54
N THR A 155 1.13 2.17 -1.72
CA THR A 155 -0.23 2.51 -1.26
C THR A 155 -1.31 1.76 -2.01
N TYR A 156 -1.06 1.30 -3.25
CA TYR A 156 -2.04 0.49 -4.00
C TYR A 156 -2.37 -0.84 -3.30
N PRO A 157 -1.40 -1.74 -3.02
CA PRO A 157 -1.70 -2.98 -2.31
C PRO A 157 -2.28 -2.73 -0.92
N VAL A 158 -1.84 -1.67 -0.23
CA VAL A 158 -2.42 -1.27 1.07
C VAL A 158 -3.91 -0.93 0.92
N ALA A 159 -4.24 -0.06 -0.03
CA ALA A 159 -5.61 0.34 -0.31
C ALA A 159 -6.48 -0.86 -0.72
N LEU A 160 -5.96 -1.76 -1.56
CA LEU A 160 -6.64 -3.00 -1.95
C LEU A 160 -6.99 -3.88 -0.76
N ALA A 161 -6.03 -4.09 0.16
CA ALA A 161 -6.28 -4.89 1.34
C ALA A 161 -7.33 -4.23 2.26
N HIS A 162 -7.27 -2.91 2.43
CA HIS A 162 -8.24 -2.16 3.24
C HIS A 162 -9.65 -2.22 2.63
N ALA A 163 -9.78 -2.00 1.33
CA ALA A 163 -11.04 -2.07 0.60
C ALA A 163 -11.67 -3.47 0.72
N ARG A 164 -10.86 -4.54 0.70
CA ARG A 164 -11.37 -5.91 0.89
C ARG A 164 -11.89 -6.18 2.28
N VAL A 165 -11.23 -5.65 3.32
CA VAL A 165 -11.77 -5.75 4.68
C VAL A 165 -13.08 -4.98 4.80
N SER A 166 -13.17 -3.79 4.20
CA SER A 166 -14.42 -3.02 4.11
C SER A 166 -15.53 -3.83 3.44
N ALA A 167 -15.30 -4.34 2.23
CA ALA A 167 -16.29 -5.12 1.49
C ALA A 167 -16.71 -6.38 2.26
N ALA A 168 -15.75 -7.12 2.81
CA ALA A 168 -16.01 -8.34 3.57
C ALA A 168 -16.81 -8.08 4.85
N SER A 169 -16.58 -6.95 5.51
CA SER A 169 -17.36 -6.54 6.70
C SER A 169 -18.85 -6.32 6.38
N GLN A 170 -19.18 -6.06 5.12
CA GLN A 170 -20.53 -5.91 4.61
C GLN A 170 -21.05 -7.19 3.93
N GLY A 171 -20.35 -8.32 4.08
CA GLY A 171 -20.70 -9.59 3.46
C GLY A 171 -20.42 -9.68 1.95
N ARG A 172 -19.73 -8.68 1.37
CA ARG A 172 -19.42 -8.62 -0.06
C ARG A 172 -18.03 -9.16 -0.36
N LYS A 173 -17.89 -9.81 -1.51
CA LYS A 173 -16.58 -10.18 -2.07
C LYS A 173 -16.07 -9.15 -3.07
N GLU A 174 -16.98 -8.55 -3.83
CA GLU A 174 -16.70 -7.54 -4.84
C GLU A 174 -16.55 -6.16 -4.18
N LEU A 175 -15.61 -5.37 -4.70
CA LEU A 175 -15.34 -4.02 -4.23
C LEU A 175 -16.34 -3.03 -4.84
N ALA A 176 -16.80 -2.10 -4.02
CA ALA A 176 -17.51 -0.91 -4.47
C ALA A 176 -16.61 0.32 -4.30
N SER A 177 -16.94 1.44 -4.97
CA SER A 177 -16.18 2.70 -4.85
C SER A 177 -16.03 3.15 -3.39
N ALA A 178 -17.08 2.99 -2.57
CA ALA A 178 -17.07 3.32 -1.15
C ALA A 178 -15.99 2.55 -0.35
N ASP A 179 -15.66 1.31 -0.73
CA ASP A 179 -14.61 0.54 -0.07
C ASP A 179 -13.22 1.10 -0.39
N VAL A 180 -13.01 1.55 -1.63
CA VAL A 180 -11.77 2.18 -2.07
C VAL A 180 -11.64 3.59 -1.49
N GLU A 181 -12.73 4.35 -1.39
CA GLU A 181 -12.76 5.66 -0.73
C GLU A 181 -12.36 5.55 0.74
N TYR A 182 -12.95 4.62 1.49
CA TYR A 182 -12.55 4.32 2.87
C TYR A 182 -11.06 3.96 2.95
N ALA A 183 -10.58 3.10 2.05
CA ALA A 183 -9.19 2.67 2.02
C ALA A 183 -8.23 3.84 1.76
N VAL A 184 -8.54 4.69 0.78
CA VAL A 184 -7.74 5.87 0.44
C VAL A 184 -7.77 6.90 1.57
N ALA A 185 -8.90 7.09 2.25
CA ALA A 185 -8.97 7.98 3.42
C ALA A 185 -8.02 7.51 4.54
N SER A 186 -7.96 6.21 4.81
CA SER A 186 -7.00 5.62 5.75
C SER A 186 -5.54 5.81 5.29
N VAL A 187 -5.27 5.63 4.00
CA VAL A 187 -3.93 5.86 3.43
C VAL A 187 -3.52 7.32 3.54
N ASP A 188 -4.36 8.27 3.11
CA ASP A 188 -4.05 9.69 3.10
C ASP A 188 -3.85 10.27 4.50
N HIS A 189 -4.59 9.74 5.48
CA HIS A 189 -4.40 10.12 6.89
C HIS A 189 -2.98 9.77 7.38
N CYS A 190 -2.42 8.64 6.94
CA CYS A 190 -1.12 8.16 7.43
C CYS A 190 0.07 8.54 6.54
N HIS A 191 -0.05 8.49 5.21
CA HIS A 191 1.07 8.58 4.29
C HIS A 191 1.77 9.96 4.36
N GLY A 192 3.04 9.96 4.78
CA GLY A 192 3.83 11.19 4.97
C GLY A 192 3.47 12.00 6.22
N ARG A 193 2.44 11.59 6.97
CA ARG A 193 1.93 12.29 8.17
C ARG A 193 2.18 11.50 9.45
N SER A 194 1.90 10.20 9.47
CA SER A 194 2.04 9.37 10.68
C SER A 194 3.52 9.26 11.10
N PRO A 195 3.87 9.58 12.36
CA PRO A 195 5.21 9.33 12.90
C PRO A 195 5.62 7.86 12.85
N ARG A 196 4.67 6.91 12.89
CA ARG A 196 4.99 5.47 12.89
C ARG A 196 5.64 5.00 11.60
N LEU A 197 5.29 5.61 10.46
CA LEU A 197 5.93 5.29 9.18
C LEU A 197 7.39 5.78 9.13
N LYS A 198 7.81 6.71 10.02
CA LYS A 198 9.23 7.09 10.18
C LYS A 198 10.07 6.01 10.84
N PHE A 199 9.47 5.15 11.66
CA PHE A 199 10.23 4.18 12.44
C PHE A 199 10.87 3.12 11.55
N LYS A 200 12.10 2.73 11.92
CA LYS A 200 12.93 1.77 11.16
C LYS A 200 12.18 0.50 10.80
N PHE A 201 11.32 0.00 11.69
CA PHE A 201 10.54 -1.21 11.47
C PHE A 201 9.50 -1.06 10.35
N SER A 202 8.78 0.07 10.29
CA SER A 202 7.83 0.38 9.22
C SER A 202 8.57 0.59 7.89
N ARG A 203 9.69 1.33 7.93
CA ARG A 203 10.57 1.52 6.76
C ARG A 203 11.13 0.20 6.23
N HIS A 204 11.47 -0.73 7.13
CA HIS A 204 11.95 -2.05 6.75
C HIS A 204 10.88 -2.84 6.00
N SER A 205 9.62 -2.78 6.46
CA SER A 205 8.49 -3.40 5.76
C SER A 205 8.21 -2.79 4.39
N GLU A 206 8.29 -1.47 4.25
CA GLU A 206 8.18 -0.82 2.94
C GLU A 206 9.31 -1.28 2.00
N ASN A 207 10.56 -1.25 2.47
CA ASN A 207 11.71 -1.65 1.67
C ASN A 207 11.71 -3.16 1.35
N TYR A 208 11.05 -3.98 2.16
CA TYR A 208 10.92 -5.41 1.92
C TYR A 208 10.20 -5.68 0.59
N PHE A 209 9.13 -4.95 0.28
CA PHE A 209 8.37 -5.10 -0.98
C PHE A 209 8.96 -4.27 -2.12
N THR A 210 10.25 -4.44 -2.38
CA THR A 210 10.94 -3.83 -3.51
C THR A 210 11.49 -4.90 -4.46
N GLY A 211 11.77 -4.52 -5.71
CA GLY A 211 12.22 -5.46 -6.75
C GLY A 211 11.15 -6.51 -7.04
N GLU A 212 11.56 -7.78 -7.11
CA GLU A 212 10.69 -8.92 -7.47
C GLU A 212 9.58 -9.20 -6.44
N ARG A 213 9.73 -8.72 -5.19
CA ARG A 213 8.72 -8.94 -4.14
C ARG A 213 7.49 -8.06 -4.31
N PHE A 214 7.61 -6.93 -5.02
CA PHE A 214 6.46 -6.07 -5.30
C PHE A 214 5.48 -6.76 -6.27
N PRO A 215 5.89 -7.22 -7.47
CA PRO A 215 5.02 -8.03 -8.34
C PRO A 215 4.44 -9.25 -7.64
N ALA A 216 5.24 -9.98 -6.84
CA ALA A 216 4.75 -11.14 -6.09
C ALA A 216 3.66 -10.77 -5.07
N LEU A 217 3.79 -9.64 -4.38
CA LEU A 217 2.75 -9.12 -3.47
C LEU A 217 1.46 -8.81 -4.23
N ILE A 218 1.58 -8.12 -5.35
CA ILE A 218 0.44 -7.78 -6.19
C ILE A 218 -0.25 -9.04 -6.75
N ALA A 219 0.52 -10.06 -7.14
CA ALA A 219 0.00 -11.35 -7.60
C ALA A 219 -0.70 -12.14 -6.47
N ASP A 220 -0.14 -12.18 -5.26
CA ASP A 220 -0.73 -12.87 -4.09
C ASP A 220 -1.98 -12.15 -3.55
N LEU A 221 -2.02 -10.82 -3.69
CA LEU A 221 -3.23 -10.04 -3.50
C LEU A 221 -4.18 -10.20 -4.69
N GLY A 222 -3.79 -10.80 -5.80
CA GLY A 222 -4.65 -10.93 -6.98
C GLY A 222 -4.97 -9.58 -7.59
N LEU A 223 -4.02 -9.07 -8.38
CA LEU A 223 -4.19 -7.88 -9.22
C LEU A 223 -5.57 -7.92 -9.88
N GLN A 224 -6.36 -6.89 -9.61
CA GLN A 224 -7.65 -6.64 -10.23
C GLN A 224 -7.45 -5.70 -11.41
#